data_AF-A0A959FYF3-F1
#
_entry.id   AF-A0A959FYF3-F1
#
_cell.length_a   1.000
_cell.length_b   1.000
_cell.length_c   1.000
_cell.angle_alpha   90.00
_cell.angle_beta   90.00
_cell.angle_gamma   90.00
#
_symmetry.space_group_name_H-M   'P 1'
#
loop_
_entity.id
_entity.type
_entity.pdbx_description
1 polymer ?
#
loop_
_entity_poly.entity_id
_entity_poly.type
_entity_poly.pdbx_seq_one_letter_code
_entity_poly.pdbx_strand_id
1 'polypeptide(L)'
;MKDLHYFELLKAAILKKYQAHYPEWQEPLQAFRRREIEQFQQLVQEQVGSRISERWIYTHLKADKAEKLPRIDMLDLLSQWVGAESWQRFKADQALPAPTTSPVRPARKTLYLITLALIGISFSLAFWWSPSYRYTICLEQKQGPLPVDWSQATCTLLWADESPQRRPFDAEGCLEIKTTDRELTFVLEAPYHRADTIIRQLRKRKSSERFQLQTDDYALAIHYFSEGAVSDWKKRRQQLDRMIAPEAEIIQLTPDGQLGMELYDKTDFINKLTLPLSSLKNLRIIFTEYNPAGQIQKLRFTQEAN
;
A
#
# COMPACT_ATOMS: atom_id res chain seq x y z
N MET A 1 46.64 26.18 -14.27
CA MET A 1 47.84 26.62 -13.50
C MET A 1 48.20 25.65 -12.38
N LYS A 2 47.36 25.39 -11.36
CA LYS A 2 47.73 24.52 -10.22
C LYS A 2 48.22 23.11 -10.62
N ASP A 3 47.56 22.40 -11.53
CA ASP A 3 47.97 21.04 -11.91
C ASP A 3 49.32 20.96 -12.66
N LEU A 4 49.70 22.01 -13.39
CA LEU A 4 51.01 22.05 -14.06
C LEU A 4 52.15 22.20 -13.05
N HIS A 5 51.93 22.96 -11.97
CA HIS A 5 52.91 23.07 -10.88
C HIS A 5 53.17 21.71 -10.20
N TYR A 6 52.11 20.96 -9.90
CA TYR A 6 52.28 19.59 -9.37
C TYR A 6 52.99 18.65 -10.36
N PHE A 7 52.88 18.90 -11.68
CA PHE A 7 53.55 18.05 -12.66
C PHE A 7 55.06 18.32 -12.69
N GLU A 8 55.49 19.57 -12.50
CA GLU A 8 56.90 19.89 -12.29
C GLU A 8 57.43 19.32 -10.96
N LEU A 9 56.61 19.27 -9.89
CA LEU A 9 56.95 18.55 -8.65
C LEU A 9 57.10 17.03 -8.90
N LEU A 10 56.25 16.44 -9.75
CA LEU A 10 56.39 15.04 -10.15
C LEU A 10 57.67 14.81 -10.96
N LYS A 11 58.02 15.70 -11.90
CA LYS A 11 59.32 15.65 -12.60
C LYS A 11 60.49 15.69 -11.61
N ALA A 12 60.48 16.59 -10.63
CA ALA A 12 61.52 16.69 -9.62
C ALA A 12 61.64 15.39 -8.77
N ALA A 13 60.51 14.78 -8.42
CA ALA A 13 60.48 13.51 -7.69
C ALA A 13 60.96 12.32 -8.56
N ILE A 14 60.62 12.30 -9.86
CA ILE A 14 61.15 11.34 -10.83
C ILE A 14 62.68 11.44 -10.91
N LEU A 15 63.21 12.66 -11.07
CA LEU A 15 64.66 12.89 -11.13
C LEU A 15 65.35 12.39 -9.85
N LYS A 16 64.86 12.79 -8.68
CA LYS A 16 65.40 12.37 -7.39
C LYS A 16 65.40 10.84 -7.23
N LYS A 17 64.34 10.15 -7.68
CA LYS A 17 64.29 8.69 -7.65
C LYS A 17 65.24 8.05 -8.67
N TYR A 18 65.34 8.59 -9.89
CA TYR A 18 66.28 8.11 -10.90
C TYR A 18 67.73 8.21 -10.40
N GLN A 19 68.09 9.33 -9.77
CA GLN A 19 69.40 9.54 -9.15
C GLN A 19 69.71 8.58 -8.00
N ALA A 20 68.69 8.06 -7.30
CA ALA A 20 68.89 7.02 -6.29
C ALA A 20 69.24 5.65 -6.90
N HIS A 21 68.84 5.39 -8.15
CA HIS A 21 69.25 4.19 -8.91
C HIS A 21 70.58 4.41 -9.67
N TYR A 22 70.84 5.63 -10.15
CA TYR A 22 72.07 6.00 -10.87
C TYR A 22 72.73 7.25 -10.27
N PRO A 23 73.54 7.11 -9.19
CA PRO A 23 74.14 8.25 -8.48
C PRO A 23 75.13 9.09 -9.29
N GLU A 24 75.65 8.55 -10.39
CA GLU A 24 76.54 9.27 -11.33
C GLU A 24 75.80 10.36 -12.12
N TRP A 25 74.47 10.29 -12.22
CA TRP A 25 73.68 11.24 -13.01
C TRP A 25 73.35 12.52 -12.22
N GLN A 26 74.05 13.62 -12.51
CA GLN A 26 73.84 14.91 -11.83
C GLN A 26 73.14 15.97 -12.70
N GLU A 27 72.87 15.67 -13.96
CA GLU A 27 72.18 16.57 -14.90
C GLU A 27 70.63 16.53 -14.74
N PRO A 28 69.88 17.55 -15.19
CA PRO A 28 68.41 17.53 -15.10
C PRO A 28 67.76 16.59 -16.15
N LEU A 29 66.45 16.30 -16.00
CA LEU A 29 65.71 15.39 -16.91
C LEU A 29 65.77 15.81 -18.39
N GLN A 30 65.87 17.11 -18.66
CA GLN A 30 65.99 17.68 -20.00
C GLN A 30 67.29 17.24 -20.70
N ALA A 31 68.33 16.86 -19.94
CA ALA A 31 69.60 16.39 -20.48
C ALA A 31 69.63 14.88 -20.79
N PHE A 32 68.60 14.11 -20.41
CA PHE A 32 68.50 12.66 -20.69
C PHE A 32 68.78 12.38 -22.16
N ARG A 33 69.83 11.62 -22.45
CA ARG A 33 70.16 11.16 -23.81
C ARG A 33 69.51 9.80 -24.00
N ARG A 34 69.70 9.20 -25.18
CA ARG A 34 69.05 7.93 -25.54
C ARG A 34 69.27 6.82 -24.49
N ARG A 35 70.49 6.71 -23.95
CA ARG A 35 70.85 5.72 -22.93
C ARG A 35 70.04 5.90 -21.65
N GLU A 36 69.93 7.13 -21.15
CA GLU A 36 69.22 7.42 -19.89
C GLU A 36 67.70 7.26 -20.06
N ILE A 37 67.18 7.57 -21.25
CA ILE A 37 65.78 7.30 -21.63
C ILE A 37 65.51 5.79 -21.60
N GLU A 38 66.34 4.98 -22.25
CA GLU A 38 66.21 3.51 -22.29
C GLU A 38 66.30 2.91 -20.87
N GLN A 39 67.25 3.37 -20.04
CA GLN A 39 67.37 2.97 -18.62
C GLN A 39 66.15 3.35 -17.79
N PHE A 40 65.62 4.57 -17.94
CA PHE A 40 64.42 5.02 -17.24
C PHE A 40 63.18 4.21 -17.65
N GLN A 41 63.02 3.93 -18.96
CA GLN A 41 61.94 3.08 -19.46
C GLN A 41 62.01 1.66 -18.87
N GLN A 42 63.20 1.09 -18.71
CA GLN A 42 63.39 -0.21 -18.07
C GLN A 42 62.97 -0.17 -16.59
N LEU A 43 63.49 0.78 -15.79
CA LEU A 43 63.13 0.91 -14.37
C LEU A 43 61.63 1.12 -14.13
N VAL A 44 60.96 1.83 -15.04
CA VAL A 44 59.51 2.03 -14.98
C VAL A 44 58.75 0.75 -15.34
N GLN A 45 59.20 0.02 -16.37
CA GLN A 45 58.58 -1.25 -16.75
C GLN A 45 58.76 -2.32 -15.66
N GLU A 46 59.93 -2.40 -15.01
CA GLU A 46 60.21 -3.37 -13.96
C GLU A 46 59.35 -3.15 -12.70
N GLN A 47 59.11 -1.89 -12.30
CA GLN A 47 58.35 -1.60 -11.08
C GLN A 47 56.83 -1.48 -11.30
N VAL A 48 56.38 -0.93 -12.43
CA VAL A 48 54.95 -0.61 -12.69
C VAL A 48 54.35 -1.50 -13.80
N GLY A 49 55.13 -2.41 -14.38
CA GLY A 49 54.69 -3.33 -15.44
C GLY A 49 54.32 -2.68 -16.77
N SER A 50 54.43 -1.36 -16.88
CA SER A 50 53.90 -0.55 -17.99
C SER A 50 55.01 0.20 -18.72
N ARG A 51 54.90 0.31 -20.05
CA ARG A 51 55.91 0.96 -20.91
C ARG A 51 55.57 2.41 -21.23
N ILE A 52 56.55 3.30 -21.11
CA ILE A 52 56.47 4.68 -21.60
C ILE A 52 57.13 4.77 -22.98
N SER A 53 56.50 5.43 -23.95
CA SER A 53 57.12 5.63 -25.27
C SER A 53 58.20 6.73 -25.25
N GLU A 54 59.28 6.55 -26.00
CA GLU A 54 60.38 7.52 -26.11
C GLU A 54 59.85 8.90 -26.56
N ARG A 55 58.96 8.93 -27.56
CA ARG A 55 58.29 10.15 -28.04
C ARG A 55 57.56 10.90 -26.90
N TRP A 56 56.94 10.19 -25.97
CA TRP A 56 56.27 10.83 -24.82
C TRP A 56 57.29 11.51 -23.89
N ILE A 57 58.44 10.88 -23.66
CA ILE A 57 59.53 11.43 -22.83
C ILE A 57 60.07 12.73 -23.44
N TYR A 58 60.34 12.78 -24.75
CA TYR A 58 60.70 14.03 -25.43
C TYR A 58 59.60 15.09 -25.35
N THR A 59 58.32 14.70 -25.49
CA THR A 59 57.19 15.65 -25.53
C THR A 59 56.85 16.27 -24.16
N HIS A 60 56.98 15.50 -23.07
CA HIS A 60 56.46 15.90 -21.76
C HIS A 60 57.49 15.91 -20.62
N LEU A 61 58.48 15.01 -20.64
CA LEU A 61 59.49 14.92 -19.56
C LEU A 61 60.68 15.86 -19.83
N LYS A 62 61.12 15.94 -21.09
CA LYS A 62 62.22 16.80 -21.54
C LYS A 62 61.81 18.23 -21.91
N ALA A 63 60.52 18.57 -21.86
CA ALA A 63 60.06 19.93 -22.10
C ALA A 63 60.39 20.85 -20.90
N ASP A 64 61.03 21.99 -21.17
CA ASP A 64 61.46 22.98 -20.17
C ASP A 64 60.30 23.53 -19.34
N LYS A 65 59.13 23.68 -19.96
CA LYS A 65 57.87 24.05 -19.29
C LYS A 65 56.74 23.19 -19.85
N ALA A 66 55.95 22.57 -18.96
CA ALA A 66 54.75 21.86 -19.38
C ALA A 66 53.65 22.84 -19.83
N GLU A 67 53.49 23.05 -21.14
CA GLU A 67 52.39 23.84 -21.71
C GLU A 67 51.03 23.15 -21.52
N LYS A 68 51.02 21.82 -21.62
CA LYS A 68 49.83 20.98 -21.53
C LYS A 68 50.10 19.77 -20.64
N LEU A 69 49.16 19.49 -19.74
CA LEU A 69 49.22 18.33 -18.87
C LEU A 69 49.08 17.03 -19.71
N PRO A 70 49.91 16.00 -19.47
CA PRO A 70 49.73 14.68 -20.06
C PRO A 70 48.38 14.01 -19.74
N ARG A 71 48.08 12.91 -20.43
CA ARG A 71 46.93 12.04 -20.09
C ARG A 71 47.06 11.48 -18.67
N ILE A 72 45.92 11.30 -18.00
CA ILE A 72 45.85 10.85 -16.61
C ILE A 72 46.60 9.53 -16.37
N ASP A 73 46.43 8.55 -17.25
CA ASP A 73 47.09 7.23 -17.19
C ASP A 73 48.62 7.33 -17.08
N MET A 74 49.23 8.29 -17.78
CA MET A 74 50.68 8.53 -17.74
C MET A 74 51.13 9.20 -16.45
N LEU A 75 50.26 10.01 -15.84
CA LEU A 75 50.52 10.66 -14.55
C LEU A 75 50.35 9.66 -13.41
N ASP A 76 49.35 8.78 -13.48
CA ASP A 76 49.14 7.70 -12.51
C ASP A 76 50.32 6.71 -12.55
N LEU A 77 50.73 6.25 -13.73
CA LEU A 77 51.89 5.38 -13.94
C LEU A 77 53.17 5.98 -13.35
N LEU A 78 53.45 7.26 -13.61
CA LEU A 78 54.62 7.95 -13.06
C LEU A 78 54.53 8.22 -11.56
N SER A 79 53.33 8.49 -11.05
CA SER A 79 53.09 8.65 -9.60
C SER A 79 53.34 7.34 -8.87
N GLN A 80 52.86 6.22 -9.42
CA GLN A 80 53.11 4.86 -8.92
C GLN A 80 54.59 4.50 -8.99
N TRP A 81 55.30 4.91 -10.04
CA TRP A 81 56.75 4.74 -10.09
C TRP A 81 57.46 5.50 -8.96
N VAL A 82 57.08 6.75 -8.72
CA VAL A 82 57.63 7.58 -7.62
C VAL A 82 57.21 7.09 -6.22
N GLY A 83 56.12 6.32 -6.11
CA GLY A 83 55.67 5.66 -4.88
C GLY A 83 54.32 6.12 -4.33
N ALA A 84 53.54 6.90 -5.09
CA ALA A 84 52.19 7.31 -4.76
C ALA A 84 51.14 6.50 -5.54
N GLU A 85 50.05 6.09 -4.90
CA GLU A 85 49.03 5.19 -5.49
C GLU A 85 48.41 5.70 -6.81
N SER A 86 48.31 7.02 -6.96
CA SER A 86 47.77 7.71 -8.15
C SER A 86 48.26 9.16 -8.21
N TRP A 87 48.07 9.80 -9.36
CA TRP A 87 48.27 11.23 -9.58
C TRP A 87 47.46 12.09 -8.60
N GLN A 88 46.23 11.68 -8.29
CA GLN A 88 45.40 12.40 -7.31
C GLN A 88 46.02 12.32 -5.91
N ARG A 89 46.56 11.15 -5.53
CA ARG A 89 47.24 10.95 -4.26
C ARG A 89 48.53 11.75 -4.17
N PHE A 90 49.37 11.68 -5.22
CA PHE A 90 50.59 12.49 -5.32
C PHE A 90 50.32 13.98 -5.11
N LYS A 91 49.28 14.54 -5.77
CA LYS A 91 48.89 15.95 -5.57
C LYS A 91 48.45 16.26 -4.13
N ALA A 92 47.74 15.35 -3.47
CA ALA A 92 47.31 15.53 -2.09
C ALA A 92 48.50 15.51 -1.12
N ASP A 93 49.46 14.61 -1.35
CA ASP A 93 50.64 14.42 -0.50
C ASP A 93 51.65 15.58 -0.64
N GLN A 94 51.72 16.22 -1.81
CA GLN A 94 52.48 17.47 -2.02
C GLN A 94 51.75 18.73 -1.52
N ALA A 95 50.45 18.64 -1.20
CA ALA A 95 49.65 19.78 -0.75
C ALA A 95 49.61 19.93 0.79
N LEU A 96 50.14 18.96 1.55
CA LEU A 96 50.07 18.89 3.01
C LEU A 96 51.35 18.30 3.61
N PRO A 97 51.90 18.85 4.70
CA PRO A 97 52.96 18.17 5.45
C PRO A 97 52.38 16.95 6.20
N ALA A 98 52.95 15.77 5.98
CA ALA A 98 52.63 14.52 6.68
C ALA A 98 53.27 14.48 8.10
N PRO A 99 52.89 13.55 9.01
CA PRO A 99 51.99 12.38 8.89
C PRO A 99 50.79 12.47 9.91
N THR A 100 50.02 11.45 10.33
CA THR A 100 50.05 9.97 10.22
C THR A 100 48.63 9.38 10.37
N THR A 101 48.43 8.11 9.96
CA THR A 101 47.40 7.12 10.39
C THR A 101 45.89 7.48 10.35
N SER A 102 45.11 6.56 9.77
CA SER A 102 43.64 6.41 9.87
C SER A 102 43.12 6.52 11.32
N PRO A 103 41.90 7.06 11.56
CA PRO A 103 40.67 6.48 11.00
C PRO A 103 39.82 7.43 10.16
N VAL A 104 39.06 6.85 9.22
CA VAL A 104 38.07 7.57 8.41
C VAL A 104 36.94 8.10 9.28
N ARG A 105 36.86 9.42 9.42
CA ARG A 105 35.63 10.13 9.84
C ARG A 105 35.00 10.77 8.59
N PRO A 106 33.88 10.26 8.05
CA PRO A 106 33.22 10.94 6.94
C PRO A 106 32.66 12.28 7.41
N ALA A 107 32.83 13.30 6.58
CA ALA A 107 32.49 14.67 6.93
C ALA A 107 30.99 14.90 7.14
N ARG A 108 30.66 15.94 7.91
CA ARG A 108 29.32 16.38 8.34
C ARG A 108 28.25 16.41 7.22
N LYS A 109 28.64 16.52 5.93
CA LYS A 109 27.73 16.51 4.77
C LYS A 109 27.14 15.13 4.45
N THR A 110 27.89 14.04 4.64
CA THR A 110 27.36 12.67 4.42
C THR A 110 26.34 12.32 5.49
N LEU A 111 26.54 12.80 6.72
CA LEU A 111 25.57 12.67 7.82
C LEU A 111 24.23 13.34 7.47
N TYR A 112 24.24 14.55 6.91
CA TYR A 112 23.01 15.25 6.50
C TYR A 112 22.22 14.51 5.41
N LEU A 113 22.90 13.92 4.42
CA LEU A 113 22.25 13.12 3.38
C LEU A 113 21.65 11.83 3.94
N ILE A 114 22.36 11.14 4.84
CA ILE A 114 21.87 9.95 5.53
C ILE A 114 20.67 10.30 6.43
N THR A 115 20.69 11.41 7.16
CA THR A 115 19.54 11.85 7.96
C THR A 115 18.34 12.24 7.09
N LEU A 116 18.56 12.91 5.95
CA LEU A 116 17.45 13.27 5.05
C LEU A 116 16.81 12.01 4.43
N ALA A 117 17.63 11.02 4.04
CA ALA A 117 17.15 9.73 3.57
C ALA A 117 16.41 8.95 4.67
N LEU A 118 16.93 8.91 5.90
CA LEU A 118 16.25 8.28 7.04
C LEU A 118 14.93 8.97 7.40
N ILE A 119 14.85 10.31 7.31
CA ILE A 119 13.60 11.05 7.51
C ILE A 119 12.60 10.71 6.39
N GLY A 120 13.04 10.68 5.12
CA GLY A 120 12.18 10.28 4.00
C GLY A 120 11.65 8.85 4.13
N ILE A 121 12.50 7.90 4.52
CA ILE A 121 12.15 6.50 4.79
C ILE A 121 11.23 6.39 6.02
N SER A 122 11.48 7.16 7.07
CA SER A 122 10.59 7.19 8.25
C SER A 122 9.23 7.79 7.93
N PHE A 123 9.15 8.77 7.03
CA PHE A 123 7.90 9.39 6.62
C PHE A 123 7.09 8.47 5.70
N SER A 124 7.75 7.75 4.78
CA SER A 124 7.09 6.74 3.95
C SER A 124 6.63 5.52 4.76
N LEU A 125 7.42 5.04 5.73
CA LEU A 125 6.97 4.01 6.68
C LEU A 125 5.76 4.50 7.49
N ALA A 126 5.79 5.73 8.02
CA ALA A 126 4.67 6.28 8.79
C ALA A 126 3.39 6.42 7.95
N PHE A 127 3.52 6.81 6.67
CA PHE A 127 2.39 6.90 5.73
C PHE A 127 1.81 5.52 5.38
N TRP A 128 2.66 4.50 5.22
CA TRP A 128 2.23 3.10 5.03
C TRP A 128 1.70 2.44 6.31
N TRP A 129 1.90 3.05 7.48
CA TRP A 129 1.40 2.55 8.77
C TRP A 129 0.04 3.14 9.15
N SER A 130 -0.77 3.51 8.15
CA SER A 130 -2.15 3.98 8.32
C SER A 130 -2.97 2.99 9.19
N PRO A 131 -3.62 3.45 10.28
CA PRO A 131 -4.37 2.58 11.18
C PRO A 131 -5.54 1.80 10.54
N SER A 132 -5.32 0.56 10.11
CA SER A 132 -6.44 -0.35 9.82
C SER A 132 -7.14 -0.80 11.12
N TYR A 133 -8.47 -0.71 11.14
CA TYR A 133 -9.37 -1.30 12.12
C TYR A 133 -10.03 -2.55 11.53
N ARG A 134 -10.35 -3.51 12.39
CA ARG A 134 -11.16 -4.69 12.06
C ARG A 134 -12.35 -4.75 13.02
N TYR A 135 -13.54 -4.74 12.47
CA TYR A 135 -14.79 -4.74 13.21
C TYR A 135 -15.61 -5.96 12.80
N THR A 136 -15.93 -6.83 13.76
CA THR A 136 -16.75 -8.01 13.51
C THR A 136 -18.15 -7.79 14.07
N ILE A 137 -19.14 -7.81 13.18
CA ILE A 137 -20.56 -7.81 13.53
C ILE A 137 -21.00 -9.26 13.58
N CYS A 138 -21.71 -9.68 14.64
CA CYS A 138 -22.44 -10.94 14.63
C CYS A 138 -23.89 -10.69 15.06
N LEU A 139 -24.83 -11.36 14.41
CA LEU A 139 -26.25 -11.32 14.72
C LEU A 139 -26.58 -12.38 15.78
N GLU A 140 -27.38 -12.01 16.77
CA GLU A 140 -27.90 -12.90 17.80
C GLU A 140 -29.42 -12.98 17.71
N GLN A 141 -29.95 -14.19 17.64
CA GLN A 141 -31.38 -14.42 17.76
C GLN A 141 -31.79 -14.36 19.23
N LYS A 142 -32.66 -13.41 19.58
CA LYS A 142 -33.45 -13.49 20.82
C LYS A 142 -34.45 -14.64 20.68
N GLN A 143 -34.62 -15.44 21.73
CA GLN A 143 -35.54 -16.60 21.73
C GLN A 143 -36.87 -16.26 21.06
N GLY A 144 -37.12 -16.88 19.91
CA GLY A 144 -38.20 -16.56 19.00
C GLY A 144 -38.69 -17.80 18.27
N PRO A 145 -39.90 -17.75 17.69
CA PRO A 145 -40.61 -18.96 17.24
C PRO A 145 -40.22 -19.48 15.85
N LEU A 146 -39.44 -18.71 15.07
CA LEU A 146 -38.93 -19.13 13.75
C LEU A 146 -37.40 -19.29 13.79
N PRO A 147 -36.82 -20.32 13.16
CA PRO A 147 -35.38 -20.37 12.93
C PRO A 147 -34.98 -19.27 11.93
N VAL A 148 -33.89 -18.56 12.20
CA VAL A 148 -33.39 -17.50 11.31
C VAL A 148 -32.23 -18.01 10.46
N ASP A 149 -32.39 -17.96 9.15
CA ASP A 149 -31.30 -18.14 8.19
C ASP A 149 -30.56 -16.82 8.00
N TRP A 150 -29.40 -16.69 8.65
CA TRP A 150 -28.60 -15.47 8.57
C TRP A 150 -27.92 -15.26 7.21
N SER A 151 -27.86 -16.26 6.32
CA SER A 151 -27.31 -16.06 4.96
C SER A 151 -28.14 -15.07 4.13
N GLN A 152 -29.42 -14.89 4.50
CA GLN A 152 -30.34 -13.91 3.92
C GLN A 152 -30.25 -12.53 4.58
N ALA A 153 -29.52 -12.39 5.69
CA ALA A 153 -29.28 -11.10 6.32
C ALA A 153 -28.18 -10.33 5.57
N THR A 154 -28.29 -9.00 5.57
CA THR A 154 -27.30 -8.12 4.94
C THR A 154 -26.95 -6.93 5.81
N CYS A 155 -25.71 -6.47 5.68
CA CYS A 155 -25.20 -5.25 6.27
C CYS A 155 -24.90 -4.26 5.15
N THR A 156 -25.57 -3.11 5.16
CA THR A 156 -25.32 -2.02 4.20
C THR A 156 -24.43 -0.97 4.87
N LEU A 157 -23.16 -0.91 4.44
CA LEU A 157 -22.18 0.04 4.94
C LEU A 157 -22.43 1.42 4.34
N LEU A 158 -22.49 2.45 5.18
CA LEU A 158 -22.73 3.83 4.80
C LEU A 158 -21.46 4.65 5.05
N TRP A 159 -20.73 4.94 3.98
CA TRP A 159 -19.55 5.81 3.99
C TRP A 159 -19.96 7.26 3.70
N ALA A 160 -19.13 8.23 4.09
CA ALA A 160 -19.42 9.66 3.87
C ALA A 160 -19.30 10.06 2.39
N ASP A 161 -18.26 9.57 1.72
CA ASP A 161 -17.86 10.00 0.36
C ASP A 161 -17.99 8.88 -0.70
N GLU A 162 -18.55 7.71 -0.34
CA GLU A 162 -18.78 6.59 -1.25
C GLU A 162 -20.23 6.10 -1.26
N SER A 163 -20.64 5.45 -2.35
CA SER A 163 -21.94 4.76 -2.44
C SER A 163 -22.09 3.67 -1.37
N PRO A 164 -23.32 3.44 -0.85
CA PRO A 164 -23.60 2.36 0.10
C PRO A 164 -23.14 0.98 -0.40
N GLN A 165 -22.41 0.24 0.44
CA GLN A 165 -21.92 -1.10 0.10
C GLN A 165 -22.68 -2.17 0.88
N ARG A 166 -23.60 -2.87 0.22
CA ARG A 166 -24.31 -4.03 0.81
C ARG A 166 -23.42 -5.28 0.81
N ARG A 167 -23.36 -5.99 1.93
CA ARG A 167 -22.63 -7.25 2.10
C ARG A 167 -23.51 -8.28 2.84
N PRO A 168 -23.55 -9.55 2.41
CA PRO A 168 -24.25 -10.60 3.14
C PRO A 168 -23.47 -10.99 4.42
N PHE A 169 -24.16 -11.62 5.37
CA PHE A 169 -23.54 -12.33 6.49
C PHE A 169 -23.11 -13.75 6.08
N ASP A 170 -22.21 -14.36 6.85
CA ASP A 170 -21.92 -15.79 6.73
C ASP A 170 -23.05 -16.66 7.35
N ALA A 171 -22.94 -17.99 7.21
CA ALA A 171 -23.95 -18.93 7.71
C ALA A 171 -24.06 -18.91 9.25
N GLU A 172 -22.97 -18.53 9.92
CA GLU A 172 -22.87 -18.33 11.36
C GLU A 172 -23.46 -16.98 11.83
N GLY A 173 -23.88 -16.11 10.90
CA GLY A 173 -24.47 -14.81 11.17
C GLY A 173 -23.46 -13.71 11.53
N CYS A 174 -22.20 -13.85 11.11
CA CYS A 174 -21.12 -12.91 11.32
C CYS A 174 -20.62 -12.23 10.02
N LEU A 175 -19.91 -11.10 10.17
CA LEU A 175 -19.31 -10.33 9.09
C LEU A 175 -18.09 -9.54 9.61
N GLU A 176 -16.92 -9.70 8.98
CA GLU A 176 -15.72 -8.87 9.26
C GLU A 176 -15.63 -7.67 8.29
N ILE A 177 -15.57 -6.48 8.86
CA ILE A 177 -15.37 -5.21 8.15
C ILE A 177 -13.96 -4.70 8.44
N LYS A 178 -13.27 -4.23 7.41
CA LYS A 178 -11.93 -3.62 7.48
C LYS A 178 -12.06 -2.19 6.98
N THR A 179 -11.66 -1.22 7.80
CA THR A 179 -11.66 0.20 7.45
C THR A 179 -10.48 0.93 8.10
N THR A 180 -10.05 2.06 7.55
CA THR A 180 -9.14 3.01 8.19
C THR A 180 -9.85 4.00 9.10
N ASP A 181 -11.17 4.12 8.95
CA ASP A 181 -11.96 5.15 9.61
C ASP A 181 -12.24 4.81 11.06
N ARG A 182 -12.41 5.85 11.88
CA ARG A 182 -12.75 5.72 13.30
C ARG A 182 -14.24 5.67 13.56
N GLU A 183 -15.04 6.07 12.59
CA GLU A 183 -16.49 6.00 12.63
C GLU A 183 -16.95 5.00 11.57
N LEU A 184 -17.92 4.17 11.93
CA LEU A 184 -18.52 3.18 11.04
C LEU A 184 -20.03 3.26 11.20
N THR A 185 -20.72 3.60 10.11
CA THR A 185 -22.19 3.66 10.05
C THR A 185 -22.68 2.55 9.14
N PHE A 186 -23.66 1.78 9.59
CA PHE A 186 -24.17 0.63 8.85
C PHE A 186 -25.63 0.35 9.18
N VAL A 187 -26.36 -0.18 8.19
CA VAL A 187 -27.74 -0.65 8.34
C VAL A 187 -27.75 -2.17 8.36
N LEU A 188 -28.35 -2.75 9.39
CA LEU A 188 -28.58 -4.19 9.49
C LEU A 188 -29.99 -4.51 9.01
N GLU A 189 -30.11 -5.44 8.05
CA GLU A 189 -31.38 -5.90 7.48
C GLU A 189 -31.43 -7.43 7.52
N ALA A 190 -32.50 -8.02 8.04
CA ALA A 190 -32.69 -9.48 8.08
C ALA A 190 -34.16 -9.86 7.92
N PRO A 191 -34.49 -11.04 7.34
CA PRO A 191 -35.85 -11.55 7.27
C PRO A 191 -36.57 -11.50 8.62
N TYR A 192 -37.83 -11.08 8.64
CA TYR A 192 -38.67 -10.93 9.84
C TYR A 192 -38.13 -10.00 10.94
N HIS A 193 -37.18 -9.13 10.63
CA HIS A 193 -36.64 -8.14 11.57
C HIS A 193 -36.72 -6.73 10.98
N ARG A 194 -36.87 -5.74 11.86
CA ARG A 194 -36.81 -4.34 11.47
C ARG A 194 -35.37 -3.96 11.15
N ALA A 195 -35.19 -3.16 10.09
CA ALA A 195 -33.89 -2.59 9.78
C ALA A 195 -33.44 -1.64 10.90
N ASP A 196 -32.18 -1.76 11.33
CA ASP A 196 -31.59 -0.90 12.36
C ASP A 196 -30.34 -0.18 11.81
N THR A 197 -30.22 1.12 12.08
CA THR A 197 -29.11 1.96 11.60
C THR A 197 -28.18 2.28 12.76
N ILE A 198 -26.97 1.76 12.68
CA ILE A 198 -26.03 1.70 13.80
C ILE A 198 -24.78 2.50 13.47
N ILE A 199 -24.47 3.47 14.34
CA ILE A 199 -23.23 4.25 14.30
C ILE A 199 -22.29 3.73 15.39
N ARG A 200 -21.03 3.48 15.05
CA ARG A 200 -20.01 2.93 15.97
C ARG A 200 -18.68 3.66 15.87
N GLN A 201 -18.11 3.96 17.04
CA GLN A 201 -16.81 4.60 17.19
C GLN A 201 -15.74 3.55 17.48
N LEU A 202 -14.87 3.27 16.52
CA LEU A 202 -13.85 2.22 16.54
C LEU A 202 -12.65 2.61 17.42
N ARG A 203 -12.82 2.44 18.75
CA ARG A 203 -11.76 2.73 19.73
C ARG A 203 -10.63 1.70 19.77
N LYS A 204 -10.91 0.44 19.40
CA LYS A 204 -9.93 -0.67 19.42
C LYS A 204 -9.62 -1.12 17.99
N ARG A 205 -8.36 -1.48 17.71
CA ARG A 205 -7.93 -1.99 16.37
C ARG A 205 -8.63 -3.29 15.94
N LYS A 206 -9.08 -4.09 16.91
CA LYS A 206 -9.93 -5.25 16.72
C LYS A 206 -11.05 -5.18 17.77
N SER A 207 -12.29 -5.34 17.33
CA SER A 207 -13.45 -5.48 18.21
C SER A 207 -14.52 -6.31 17.53
N SER A 208 -15.23 -7.11 18.33
CA SER A 208 -16.41 -7.87 17.92
C SER A 208 -17.58 -7.40 18.78
N GLU A 209 -18.74 -7.20 18.17
CA GLU A 209 -19.98 -6.83 18.84
C GLU A 209 -21.12 -7.72 18.34
N ARG A 210 -22.06 -8.02 19.22
CA ARG A 210 -23.21 -8.90 18.97
C ARG A 210 -24.49 -8.08 19.03
N PHE A 211 -25.32 -8.21 17.99
CA PHE A 211 -26.49 -7.38 17.76
C PHE A 211 -27.76 -8.23 17.77
N GLN A 212 -28.72 -7.83 18.58
CA GLN A 212 -30.05 -8.44 18.62
C GLN A 212 -31.00 -7.51 17.87
N LEU A 213 -31.41 -7.93 16.66
CA LEU A 213 -32.35 -7.17 15.86
C LEU A 213 -33.76 -7.25 16.45
N GLN A 214 -34.53 -6.18 16.31
CA GLN A 214 -35.93 -6.18 16.73
C GLN A 214 -36.76 -7.00 15.74
N THR A 215 -37.49 -8.01 16.23
CA THR A 215 -38.47 -8.77 15.45
C THR A 215 -39.54 -7.83 14.87
N ASP A 216 -39.90 -8.07 13.61
CA ASP A 216 -41.02 -7.41 12.96
C ASP A 216 -42.31 -8.21 13.18
N ASP A 217 -43.13 -7.73 14.11
CA ASP A 217 -44.41 -8.35 14.49
C ASP A 217 -45.40 -8.47 13.31
N TYR A 218 -45.37 -7.56 12.34
CA TYR A 218 -46.29 -7.60 11.19
C TYR A 218 -45.76 -8.55 10.10
N ALA A 219 -44.46 -8.57 9.84
CA ALA A 219 -43.84 -9.58 8.99
C ALA A 219 -44.13 -10.99 9.52
N LEU A 220 -43.95 -11.19 10.83
CA LEU A 220 -44.23 -12.45 11.51
C LEU A 220 -45.71 -12.83 11.46
N ALA A 221 -46.62 -11.86 11.69
CA ALA A 221 -48.06 -12.10 11.57
C ALA A 221 -48.48 -12.49 10.14
N ILE A 222 -47.94 -11.83 9.12
CA ILE A 222 -48.21 -12.16 7.70
C ILE A 222 -47.75 -13.59 7.38
N HIS A 223 -46.57 -13.99 7.85
CA HIS A 223 -46.07 -15.35 7.67
C HIS A 223 -46.98 -16.40 8.33
N TYR A 224 -47.38 -16.22 9.60
CA TYR A 224 -48.35 -17.12 10.23
C TYR A 224 -49.73 -17.11 9.56
N PHE A 225 -50.09 -16.00 8.92
CA PHE A 225 -51.32 -15.91 8.14
C PHE A 225 -51.24 -16.69 6.82
N SER A 226 -50.04 -16.94 6.31
CA SER A 226 -49.75 -17.78 5.14
C SER A 226 -49.84 -19.29 5.45
N GLU A 227 -49.44 -19.69 6.68
CA GLU A 227 -49.40 -21.10 7.09
C GLU A 227 -50.73 -21.61 7.70
N GLY A 228 -51.37 -20.79 8.53
CA GLY A 228 -52.48 -21.22 9.39
C GLY A 228 -53.84 -21.29 8.68
N ALA A 229 -54.56 -22.40 8.90
CA ALA A 229 -55.94 -22.61 8.43
C ALA A 229 -56.89 -21.48 8.88
N VAL A 230 -57.68 -20.96 7.95
CA VAL A 230 -58.51 -19.76 8.16
C VAL A 230 -59.86 -20.13 8.78
N SER A 231 -60.01 -19.94 10.10
CA SER A 231 -61.31 -20.03 10.79
C SER A 231 -62.08 -18.70 10.75
N ASP A 232 -61.42 -17.60 11.15
CA ASP A 232 -62.01 -16.26 11.30
C ASP A 232 -61.54 -15.30 10.17
N TRP A 233 -61.88 -15.63 8.91
CA TRP A 233 -61.41 -14.87 7.72
C TRP A 233 -61.66 -13.36 7.82
N LYS A 234 -62.81 -12.94 8.36
CA LYS A 234 -63.21 -11.54 8.48
C LYS A 234 -62.31 -10.76 9.44
N LYS A 235 -61.87 -11.39 10.54
CA LYS A 235 -60.95 -10.76 11.52
C LYS A 235 -59.54 -10.66 10.92
N ARG A 236 -59.04 -11.73 10.28
CA ARG A 236 -57.73 -11.74 9.60
C ARG A 236 -57.65 -10.65 8.53
N ARG A 237 -58.70 -10.52 7.70
CA ARG A 237 -58.79 -9.45 6.69
C ARG A 237 -58.70 -8.05 7.31
N GLN A 238 -59.43 -7.80 8.40
CA GLN A 238 -59.41 -6.51 9.10
C GLN A 238 -58.06 -6.21 9.78
N GLN A 239 -57.34 -7.25 10.25
CA GLN A 239 -56.00 -7.08 10.81
C GLN A 239 -54.99 -6.68 9.74
N LEU A 240 -54.94 -7.41 8.62
CA LEU A 240 -54.09 -7.08 7.48
C LEU A 240 -54.38 -5.69 6.92
N ASP A 241 -55.67 -5.32 6.82
CA ASP A 241 -56.08 -3.99 6.35
C ASP A 241 -55.59 -2.84 7.24
N ARG A 242 -55.39 -3.06 8.54
CA ARG A 242 -54.79 -2.06 9.44
C ARG A 242 -53.27 -2.01 9.33
N MET A 243 -52.62 -3.15 9.13
CA MET A 243 -51.16 -3.30 9.07
C MET A 243 -50.55 -2.68 7.80
N ILE A 244 -51.28 -2.69 6.69
CA ILE A 244 -50.77 -2.32 5.36
C ILE A 244 -51.30 -0.94 4.94
N ALA A 245 -50.40 -0.05 4.49
CA ALA A 245 -50.75 1.28 4.01
C ALA A 245 -51.60 1.19 2.71
N PRO A 246 -52.53 2.14 2.44
CA PRO A 246 -53.37 2.09 1.24
C PRO A 246 -52.58 1.96 -0.07
N GLU A 247 -51.51 2.74 -0.20
CA GLU A 247 -50.61 2.78 -1.37
C GLU A 247 -49.33 1.95 -1.15
N ALA A 248 -49.44 0.76 -0.55
CA ALA A 248 -48.28 -0.07 -0.27
C ALA A 248 -47.73 -0.75 -1.54
N GLU A 249 -46.41 -0.68 -1.73
CA GLU A 249 -45.69 -1.38 -2.80
C GLU A 249 -45.38 -2.83 -2.34
N ILE A 250 -46.15 -3.80 -2.84
CA ILE A 250 -46.02 -5.20 -2.44
C ILE A 250 -45.47 -6.02 -3.60
N ILE A 251 -44.33 -6.69 -3.40
CA ILE A 251 -43.57 -7.39 -4.44
C ILE A 251 -43.36 -8.86 -4.07
N GLN A 252 -43.83 -9.76 -4.92
CA GLN A 252 -43.43 -11.16 -4.90
C GLN A 252 -42.20 -11.36 -5.80
N LEU A 253 -41.13 -11.92 -5.26
CA LEU A 253 -39.90 -12.28 -5.97
C LEU A 253 -39.90 -13.80 -6.25
N THR A 254 -39.34 -14.23 -7.39
CA THR A 254 -39.08 -15.66 -7.60
C THR A 254 -37.95 -16.14 -6.67
N PRO A 255 -37.97 -17.41 -6.19
CA PRO A 255 -36.93 -17.93 -5.28
C PRO A 255 -35.51 -17.90 -5.85
N ASP A 256 -35.37 -17.92 -7.18
CA ASP A 256 -34.10 -17.83 -7.90
C ASP A 256 -33.65 -16.38 -8.19
N GLY A 257 -34.51 -15.39 -7.96
CA GLY A 257 -34.27 -13.97 -8.22
C GLY A 257 -34.04 -13.60 -9.70
N GLN A 258 -34.24 -14.52 -10.65
CA GLN A 258 -33.79 -14.34 -12.05
C GLN A 258 -34.92 -14.14 -13.07
N LEU A 259 -36.15 -14.59 -12.79
CA LEU A 259 -37.15 -14.81 -13.86
C LEU A 259 -38.52 -14.16 -13.66
N GLY A 260 -38.77 -13.44 -12.56
CA GLY A 260 -39.98 -12.64 -12.43
C GLY A 260 -40.10 -11.85 -11.14
N MET A 261 -40.82 -10.73 -11.22
CA MET A 261 -41.36 -10.02 -10.06
C MET A 261 -42.82 -9.68 -10.33
N GLU A 262 -43.69 -10.01 -9.38
CA GLU A 262 -45.12 -9.68 -9.46
C GLU A 262 -45.42 -8.56 -8.46
N LEU A 263 -46.13 -7.54 -8.92
CA LEU A 263 -46.59 -6.42 -8.09
C LEU A 263 -48.03 -6.65 -7.66
N TYR A 264 -48.31 -6.36 -6.40
CA TYR A 264 -49.63 -6.46 -5.79
C TYR A 264 -50.00 -5.10 -5.19
N ASP A 265 -51.26 -4.69 -5.36
CA ASP A 265 -51.83 -3.68 -4.48
C ASP A 265 -52.24 -4.29 -3.14
N LYS A 266 -52.59 -3.43 -2.18
CA LYS A 266 -53.03 -3.84 -0.84
C LYS A 266 -54.25 -4.78 -0.90
N THR A 267 -55.22 -4.51 -1.74
CA THR A 267 -56.47 -5.27 -1.84
C THR A 267 -56.20 -6.67 -2.40
N ASP A 268 -55.41 -6.77 -3.47
CA ASP A 268 -55.04 -8.02 -4.11
C ASP A 268 -54.18 -8.89 -3.21
N PHE A 269 -53.19 -8.32 -2.51
CA PHE A 269 -52.41 -9.06 -1.53
C PHE A 269 -53.26 -9.61 -0.38
N ILE A 270 -54.16 -8.78 0.18
CA ILE A 270 -55.08 -9.21 1.24
C ILE A 270 -56.06 -10.27 0.73
N ASN A 271 -56.55 -10.15 -0.51
CA ASN A 271 -57.36 -11.19 -1.16
C ASN A 271 -56.56 -12.50 -1.24
N LYS A 272 -55.34 -12.47 -1.79
CA LYS A 272 -54.49 -13.65 -2.00
C LYS A 272 -54.18 -14.38 -0.68
N LEU A 273 -53.99 -13.65 0.43
CA LEU A 273 -53.79 -14.21 1.78
C LEU A 273 -55.06 -14.69 2.51
N THR A 274 -56.25 -14.22 2.12
CA THR A 274 -57.50 -14.53 2.85
C THR A 274 -58.46 -15.46 2.09
N LEU A 275 -58.26 -15.66 0.79
CA LEU A 275 -59.06 -16.58 0.00
C LEU A 275 -58.71 -18.06 0.31
N PRO A 276 -59.70 -18.96 0.42
CA PRO A 276 -59.48 -20.35 0.81
C PRO A 276 -58.76 -21.21 -0.24
N LEU A 277 -58.57 -20.68 -1.46
CA LEU A 277 -57.81 -21.31 -2.54
C LEU A 277 -56.31 -21.05 -2.35
N SER A 278 -55.69 -21.74 -1.37
CA SER A 278 -54.29 -22.15 -1.18
C SER A 278 -53.10 -21.40 -1.85
N SER A 279 -53.25 -20.15 -2.27
CA SER A 279 -52.35 -19.50 -3.25
C SER A 279 -51.10 -18.84 -2.65
N LEU A 280 -51.01 -18.74 -1.32
CA LEU A 280 -49.85 -18.21 -0.58
C LEU A 280 -49.49 -19.09 0.63
N LYS A 281 -49.47 -20.42 0.49
CA LYS A 281 -48.73 -21.24 1.46
C LYS A 281 -47.22 -21.00 1.29
N ASN A 282 -46.46 -21.15 2.39
CA ASN A 282 -45.00 -21.01 2.43
C ASN A 282 -44.50 -19.61 2.00
N LEU A 283 -45.21 -18.55 2.39
CA LEU A 283 -44.75 -17.18 2.17
C LEU A 283 -43.59 -16.86 3.13
N ARG A 284 -42.47 -16.38 2.58
CA ARG A 284 -41.32 -15.90 3.36
C ARG A 284 -41.08 -14.41 3.14
N ILE A 285 -41.02 -13.64 4.24
CA ILE A 285 -40.78 -12.20 4.19
C ILE A 285 -39.29 -11.94 4.03
N ILE A 286 -38.92 -11.11 3.06
CA ILE A 286 -37.53 -10.68 2.83
C ILE A 286 -37.28 -9.29 3.42
N PHE A 287 -38.22 -8.35 3.20
CA PHE A 287 -38.03 -6.95 3.57
C PHE A 287 -39.37 -6.24 3.82
N THR A 288 -39.39 -5.34 4.80
CA THR A 288 -40.51 -4.46 5.15
C THR A 288 -40.02 -3.03 5.37
N GLU A 289 -40.76 -2.06 4.83
CA GLU A 289 -40.54 -0.62 5.05
C GLU A 289 -41.84 0.00 5.57
N TYR A 290 -41.73 0.97 6.48
CA TYR A 290 -42.85 1.52 7.24
C TYR A 290 -43.05 3.01 6.97
N ASN A 291 -44.32 3.42 6.81
CA ASN A 291 -44.68 4.83 6.80
C ASN A 291 -44.64 5.43 8.23
N PRO A 292 -44.67 6.77 8.39
CA PRO A 292 -44.68 7.42 9.71
C PRO A 292 -45.87 7.07 10.61
N ALA A 293 -46.96 6.50 10.06
CA ALA A 293 -48.11 6.01 10.81
C ALA A 293 -47.92 4.56 11.33
N GLY A 294 -46.77 3.93 11.06
CA GLY A 294 -46.46 2.57 11.51
C GLY A 294 -47.06 1.46 10.64
N GLN A 295 -47.56 1.78 9.44
CA GLN A 295 -48.09 0.80 8.50
C GLN A 295 -47.03 0.41 7.47
N ILE A 296 -47.10 -0.83 6.96
CA ILE A 296 -46.23 -1.33 5.89
C ILE A 296 -46.47 -0.50 4.62
N GLN A 297 -45.44 0.19 4.16
CA GLN A 297 -45.40 0.95 2.91
C GLN A 297 -44.72 0.18 1.78
N LYS A 298 -43.72 -0.65 2.09
CA LYS A 298 -43.15 -1.60 1.12
C LYS A 298 -43.04 -2.99 1.73
N LEU A 299 -43.34 -4.01 0.95
CA LEU A 299 -43.23 -5.42 1.34
C LEU A 299 -42.58 -6.21 0.21
N ARG A 300 -41.54 -6.98 0.52
CA ARG A 300 -40.97 -7.96 -0.40
C ARG A 300 -41.02 -9.35 0.21
N PHE A 301 -41.51 -10.32 -0.55
CA PHE A 301 -41.61 -11.70 -0.11
C PHE A 301 -41.28 -12.68 -1.25
N THR A 302 -40.88 -13.89 -0.88
CA THR A 302 -40.84 -15.06 -1.78
C THR A 302 -41.93 -16.05 -1.39
N GLN A 303 -42.22 -16.96 -2.31
CA GLN A 303 -43.10 -18.09 -2.07
C GLN A 303 -42.42 -19.35 -2.61
N GLU A 304 -42.34 -20.38 -1.77
CA GLU A 304 -41.92 -21.71 -2.23
C GLU A 304 -43.15 -22.48 -2.76
N ALA A 305 -42.99 -23.12 -3.92
CA ALA A 305 -44.00 -24.05 -4.42
C ALA A 305 -44.11 -25.27 -3.48
N ASN A 306 -45.33 -25.78 -3.29
CA ASN A 306 -45.57 -27.07 -2.63
C ASN A 306 -45.25 -28.24 -3.56
#